data_AF-A0A1H8EEJ4-F1
#
_entry.id   AF-A0A1H8EEJ4-F1
#
_cell.length_a   1.000
_cell.length_b   1.000
_cell.length_c   1.000
_cell.angle_alpha   90.00
_cell.angle_beta   90.00
_cell.angle_gamma   90.00
#
_symmetry.space_group_name_H-M   'P 1'
#
loop_
_entity.id
_entity.type
_entity.pdbx_description
1 polymer ?
#
loop_
_entity_poly.entity_id
_entity_poly.type
_entity_poly.pdbx_seq_one_letter_code
_entity_poly.pdbx_strand_id
1 'polypeptide(L)'
;MEVDRNIEVGCPRFKKIKLKYKGCVFSGNLGLIKEKILISFAVDVASKREQEVCKESLLLRGKEVCMEINEIPIQAKVITCSYCTNLDKTVFTDFNISLENQIRIGNIE
;
A
#
# COMPACT_ATOMS: atom_id res chain seq x y z
N MET A 1 -10.06 -34.93 -24.95
CA MET A 1 -10.60 -33.79 -24.17
C MET A 1 -9.84 -33.76 -22.86
N GLU A 2 -8.85 -32.89 -22.76
CA GLU A 2 -8.22 -32.53 -21.50
C GLU A 2 -8.38 -31.02 -21.39
N VAL A 3 -9.24 -30.58 -20.48
CA VAL A 3 -9.40 -29.16 -20.19
C VAL A 3 -8.27 -28.82 -19.26
N ASP A 4 -7.21 -28.28 -19.83
CA ASP A 4 -6.03 -27.82 -19.10
C ASP A 4 -6.49 -26.69 -18.17
N ARG A 5 -6.72 -27.01 -16.89
CA ARG A 5 -7.07 -26.04 -15.84
C ARG A 5 -5.80 -25.35 -15.36
N ASN A 6 -5.08 -24.73 -16.28
CA ASN A 6 -4.13 -23.71 -15.91
C ASN A 6 -4.92 -22.45 -15.59
N ILE A 7 -5.35 -22.33 -14.33
CA ILE A 7 -5.59 -21.03 -13.75
C ILE A 7 -4.24 -20.33 -13.82
N GLU A 8 -4.01 -19.54 -14.88
CA GLU A 8 -2.99 -18.50 -14.83
C GLU A 8 -3.29 -17.71 -13.56
N VAL A 9 -2.48 -17.93 -12.52
CA VAL A 9 -2.41 -17.02 -11.39
C VAL A 9 -1.77 -15.77 -11.95
N GLY A 10 -2.56 -14.98 -12.68
CA GLY A 10 -2.11 -13.82 -13.42
C GLY A 10 -1.30 -12.97 -12.47
N CYS A 11 -0.04 -12.73 -12.83
CA CYS A 11 0.88 -11.89 -12.06
C CYS A 11 0.09 -10.64 -11.61
N PRO A 12 0.03 -10.32 -10.31
CA PRO A 12 -0.77 -9.19 -9.85
C PRO A 12 -0.37 -7.97 -10.67
N ARG A 13 -1.32 -7.35 -11.37
CA ARG A 13 -1.04 -6.17 -12.18
C ARG A 13 -0.71 -5.02 -11.25
N PHE A 14 0.58 -4.85 -10.97
CA PHE A 14 1.07 -3.73 -10.19
C PHE A 14 1.13 -2.47 -11.06
N LYS A 15 0.43 -1.42 -10.66
CA LYS A 15 0.53 -0.09 -11.25
C LYS A 15 1.45 0.77 -10.40
N LYS A 16 2.41 1.45 -11.04
CA LYS A 16 3.20 2.48 -10.35
C LYS A 16 2.29 3.61 -9.89
N ILE A 17 2.48 4.08 -8.66
CA ILE A 17 1.70 5.15 -8.05
C ILE A 17 2.58 6.11 -7.25
N LYS A 18 2.07 7.32 -7.03
CA LYS A 18 2.52 8.24 -5.98
C LYS A 18 1.50 8.17 -4.84
N LEU A 19 1.94 7.73 -3.67
CA LEU A 19 1.14 7.73 -2.45
C LEU A 19 1.50 8.97 -1.64
N LYS A 20 0.51 9.80 -1.31
CA LYS A 20 0.69 10.89 -0.35
C LYS A 20 -0.09 10.62 0.92
N TYR A 21 0.62 10.64 2.05
CA TYR A 21 0.07 10.34 3.36
C TYR A 21 0.81 11.11 4.45
N LYS A 22 0.07 11.78 5.34
CA LYS A 22 0.61 12.57 6.47
C LYS A 22 1.74 13.55 6.08
N GLY A 23 1.65 14.13 4.89
CA GLY A 23 2.63 15.08 4.35
C GLY A 23 3.87 14.46 3.71
N CYS A 24 3.97 13.12 3.66
CA CYS A 24 5.02 12.41 2.91
C CYS A 24 4.51 12.01 1.53
N VAL A 25 5.41 11.91 0.55
CA VAL A 25 5.11 11.41 -0.80
C VAL A 25 6.01 10.21 -1.08
N PHE A 26 5.41 9.04 -1.22
CA PHE A 26 6.10 7.79 -1.48
C PHE A 26 5.90 7.37 -2.94
N SER A 27 6.97 6.92 -3.58
CA SER A 27 6.87 6.21 -4.86
C SER A 27 6.62 4.73 -4.57
N GLY A 28 5.58 4.17 -5.19
CA GLY A 28 5.16 2.81 -4.88
C GLY A 28 4.44 2.11 -6.01
N ASN A 29 3.90 0.96 -5.68
CA ASN A 29 3.13 0.09 -6.54
C ASN A 29 1.78 -0.21 -5.87
N LEU A 30 0.72 -0.17 -6.67
CA LEU A 30 -0.63 -0.58 -6.29
C LEU A 30 -0.96 -1.88 -6.99
N GLY A 31 -1.32 -2.90 -6.23
CA GLY A 31 -1.86 -4.15 -6.73
C GLY A 31 -3.27 -4.39 -6.22
N LEU A 32 -4.11 -5.02 -7.03
CA LEU A 32 -5.39 -5.56 -6.58
C LEU A 32 -5.22 -7.08 -6.38
N ILE A 33 -5.44 -7.55 -5.16
CA ILE A 33 -5.35 -8.97 -4.81
C ILE A 33 -6.70 -9.41 -4.26
N LYS A 34 -7.45 -10.16 -5.06
CA LYS A 34 -8.86 -10.50 -4.78
C LYS A 34 -9.68 -9.21 -4.56
N GLU A 35 -10.16 -8.99 -3.34
CA GLU A 35 -10.96 -7.83 -2.91
C GLU A 35 -10.15 -6.91 -1.97
N LYS A 36 -8.83 -6.85 -2.13
CA LYS A 36 -7.95 -6.01 -1.31
C LYS A 36 -7.01 -5.21 -2.21
N ILE A 37 -6.79 -3.95 -1.84
CA ILE A 37 -5.74 -3.15 -2.44
C ILE A 37 -4.47 -3.34 -1.61
N LEU A 38 -3.39 -3.66 -2.29
CA LEU A 38 -2.05 -3.67 -1.70
C LEU A 38 -1.28 -2.47 -2.25
N ILE A 39 -0.78 -1.63 -1.35
CA ILE A 39 0.11 -0.53 -1.69
C ILE A 39 1.48 -0.86 -1.10
N SER A 40 2.49 -0.97 -1.96
CA SER A 40 3.89 -1.24 -1.59
C SER A 40 4.73 -0.04 -1.95
N PHE A 41 5.54 0.48 -1.04
CA PHE A 41 6.39 1.64 -1.28
C PHE A 41 7.72 1.55 -0.55
N ALA A 42 8.75 2.13 -1.15
CA ALA A 42 10.05 2.29 -0.52
C ALA A 42 10.00 3.43 0.50
N VAL A 43 10.76 3.30 1.57
CA VAL A 43 10.89 4.31 2.63
C VAL A 43 12.31 4.85 2.58
N ASP A 44 12.46 6.18 2.52
CA ASP A 44 13.78 6.80 2.62
C ASP A 44 14.35 6.58 4.03
N VAL A 45 15.49 5.89 4.08
CA VAL A 45 16.21 5.57 5.33
C VAL A 45 16.77 6.82 6.02
N ALA A 46 17.03 7.90 5.27
CA ALA A 46 17.51 9.17 5.81
C ALA A 46 16.37 10.08 6.29
N SER A 47 15.14 9.85 5.83
CA SER A 47 13.98 10.68 6.15
C SER A 47 13.36 10.29 7.49
N LYS A 48 13.71 11.02 8.56
CA LYS A 48 13.09 10.84 9.89
C LYS A 48 11.56 10.90 9.83
N ARG A 49 11.01 11.79 9.00
CA ARG A 49 9.56 11.97 8.87
C ARG A 49 8.89 10.76 8.24
N GLU A 50 9.47 10.17 7.21
CA GLU A 50 8.92 8.94 6.61
C GLU A 50 8.98 7.75 7.56
N GLN A 51 10.08 7.63 8.32
CA GLN A 51 10.25 6.60 9.34
C GLN A 51 9.19 6.72 10.45
N GLU A 52 8.93 7.93 10.94
CA GLU A 52 7.87 8.22 11.90
C GLU A 52 6.48 7.87 11.36
N VAL A 53 6.17 8.28 10.13
CA VAL A 53 4.89 7.95 9.49
C VAL A 53 4.70 6.44 9.36
N CYS A 54 5.74 5.68 8.97
CA CYS A 54 5.68 4.22 8.90
C CYS A 54 5.47 3.59 10.29
N LYS A 55 6.17 4.10 11.32
CA LYS A 55 6.01 3.64 12.71
C LYS A 55 4.60 3.88 13.23
N GLU A 56 4.05 5.08 13.03
CA GLU A 56 2.67 5.41 13.37
C GLU A 56 1.67 4.52 12.61
N SER A 57 2.01 4.15 11.38
CA SER A 57 1.16 3.32 10.52
C SER A 57 0.99 1.89 11.02
N LEU A 58 1.89 1.39 11.87
CA LEU A 58 1.75 0.07 12.52
C LEU A 58 0.51 -0.02 13.41
N LEU A 59 0.02 1.13 13.90
CA LEU A 59 -1.15 1.21 14.80
C LEU A 59 -2.48 1.43 14.05
N LEU A 60 -2.48 1.33 12.72
CA LEU A 60 -3.64 1.62 11.89
C LEU A 60 -4.52 0.40 11.60
N ARG A 61 -4.12 -0.81 11.98
CA ARG A 61 -4.92 -2.02 11.73
C ARG A 61 -6.36 -1.84 12.23
N GLY A 62 -7.32 -2.02 11.31
CA GLY A 62 -8.75 -1.88 11.55
C GLY A 62 -9.29 -0.44 11.52
N LYS A 63 -8.43 0.57 11.34
CA LYS A 63 -8.82 1.99 11.29
C LYS A 63 -9.02 2.46 9.85
N GLU A 64 -9.93 3.41 9.66
CA GLU A 64 -10.03 4.15 8.41
C GLU A 64 -8.95 5.22 8.32
N VAL A 65 -8.43 5.41 7.11
CA VAL A 65 -7.44 6.43 6.81
C VAL A 65 -7.77 7.13 5.51
N CYS A 66 -7.43 8.42 5.46
CA CYS A 66 -7.44 9.20 4.23
C CYS A 66 -6.01 9.31 3.70
N MET A 67 -5.84 8.99 2.41
CA MET A 67 -4.58 9.11 1.68
C MET A 67 -4.87 9.57 0.25
N GLU A 68 -3.85 10.03 -0.47
CA GLU A 68 -3.98 10.36 -1.88
C GLU A 68 -3.15 9.37 -2.70
N ILE A 69 -3.75 8.78 -3.74
CA ILE A 69 -3.04 7.95 -4.72
C ILE A 69 -3.13 8.64 -6.07
N ASN A 70 -1.99 9.03 -6.64
CA ASN A 70 -1.93 9.82 -7.88
C ASN A 70 -2.87 11.04 -7.82
N GLU A 71 -2.84 11.79 -6.72
CA GLU A 71 -3.66 12.99 -6.48
C GLU A 71 -5.16 12.73 -6.28
N ILE A 72 -5.59 11.45 -6.30
CA ILE A 72 -6.97 11.05 -6.03
C ILE A 72 -7.10 10.72 -4.53
N PRO A 73 -7.93 11.45 -3.77
CA PRO A 73 -8.17 11.16 -2.37
C PRO A 73 -8.93 9.84 -2.22
N ILE A 74 -8.50 9.03 -1.27
CA ILE A 74 -9.06 7.72 -0.95
C ILE A 74 -9.27 7.64 0.55
N GLN A 75 -10.46 7.21 0.94
CA GLN A 75 -10.76 6.76 2.29
C GLN A 75 -10.92 5.24 2.27
N ALA A 76 -10.12 4.56 3.09
CA ALA A 76 -10.17 3.10 3.16
C ALA A 76 -9.78 2.60 4.55
N LYS A 77 -10.30 1.42 4.90
CA LYS A 77 -9.94 0.71 6.13
C LYS A 77 -8.64 -0.07 5.94
N VAL A 78 -7.69 0.12 6.85
CA VAL A 78 -6.44 -0.64 6.86
C VAL A 78 -6.71 -2.03 7.41
N ILE A 79 -6.42 -3.05 6.60
CA ILE A 79 -6.50 -4.46 7.00
C ILE A 79 -5.24 -4.88 7.74
N THR A 80 -4.08 -4.58 7.17
CA THR A 80 -2.78 -4.91 7.75
C THR A 80 -1.68 -4.06 7.16
N CYS A 81 -0.59 -3.91 7.91
CA CYS A 81 0.67 -3.35 7.43
C CYS A 81 1.74 -4.44 7.51
N SER A 82 2.67 -4.49 6.56
CA SER A 82 3.88 -5.33 6.61
C SER A 82 5.07 -4.55 6.08
N TYR A 83 6.28 -4.88 6.52
CA TYR A 83 7.45 -4.05 6.24
C TYR A 83 8.74 -4.86 6.24
N CYS A 84 9.75 -4.31 5.58
CA CYS A 84 11.14 -4.72 5.70
C CYS A 84 11.93 -3.66 6.46
N THR A 85 12.97 -4.10 7.14
CA THR A 85 13.91 -3.22 7.83
C THR A 85 15.33 -3.48 7.34
N ASN A 86 16.24 -2.55 7.61
CA ASN A 86 17.67 -2.83 7.52
C ASN A 86 18.09 -4.00 8.44
N LEU A 87 19.33 -4.46 8.29
CA LEU A 87 19.88 -5.60 9.04
C LEU A 87 19.77 -5.44 10.56
N ASP A 88 19.98 -4.22 11.06
CA ASP A 88 19.90 -3.90 12.49
C ASP A 88 18.45 -3.73 13.00
N LYS A 89 17.46 -3.86 12.11
CA LYS A 89 16.02 -3.71 12.40
C LYS A 89 15.64 -2.35 13.00
N THR A 90 16.40 -1.30 12.67
CA THR A 90 16.24 0.04 13.23
C THR A 90 15.46 0.99 12.32
N VAL A 91 15.52 0.79 10.99
CA VAL A 91 14.84 1.63 10.01
C VAL A 91 14.08 0.79 9.00
N PHE A 92 12.92 1.28 8.58
CA PHE A 92 12.13 0.70 7.49
C PHE A 92 12.81 0.98 6.14
N THR A 93 12.82 -0.02 5.27
CA THR A 93 13.28 0.10 3.88
C THR A 93 12.12 0.00 2.90
N ASP A 94 11.16 -0.87 3.20
CA ASP A 94 9.97 -1.13 2.40
C ASP A 94 8.77 -1.25 3.31
N PHE A 95 7.64 -0.73 2.86
CA PHE A 95 6.40 -0.76 3.61
C PHE A 95 5.25 -1.15 2.69
N ASN A 96 4.33 -1.94 3.24
CA ASN A 96 3.15 -2.42 2.55
C ASN A 96 1.93 -2.12 3.40
N ILE A 97 0.88 -1.59 2.78
CA ILE A 97 -0.42 -1.36 3.39
C ILE A 97 -1.46 -2.12 2.58
N SER A 98 -2.16 -3.04 3.25
CA SER A 98 -3.34 -3.69 2.70
C SER A 98 -4.59 -2.95 3.14
N LEU A 99 -5.41 -2.56 2.17
CA LEU A 99 -6.66 -1.83 2.37
C LEU A 99 -7.84 -2.70 1.95
N GLU A 100 -8.97 -2.50 2.61
CA GLU A 100 -10.24 -3.04 2.16
C GLU A 100 -10.62 -2.39 0.83
N ASN A 101 -11.05 -3.20 -0.15
CA ASN A 101 -11.53 -2.69 -1.44
C ASN A 101 -12.95 -2.12 -1.31
N GLN A 102 -13.06 -1.09 -0.49
CA GLN A 102 -14.20 -0.19 -0.43
C GLN A 102 -13.77 1.21 -0.86
N ILE A 103 -12.81 1.33 -1.79
CA ILE A 103 -12.44 2.65 -2.31
C ILE A 103 -13.73 3.25 -2.87
N ARG A 104 -14.32 4.16 -2.09
CA ARG A 104 -15.33 5.08 -2.58
C ARG A 104 -14.53 6.09 -3.38
N ILE A 105 -14.23 5.70 -4.62
CA ILE A 105 -13.70 6.60 -5.61
C ILE A 105 -14.82 7.61 -5.81
N GLY A 106 -14.67 8.80 -5.23
CA GLY A 106 -15.50 9.93 -5.61
C GLY A 106 -15.19 10.23 -7.07
N ASN A 107 -16.00 9.66 -7.97
CA ASN A 107 -16.03 9.87 -9.42
C ASN A 107 -14.65 9.83 -10.11
N ILE A 108 -14.23 8.63 -10.52
CA ILE A 108 -13.45 8.52 -11.76
C ILE A 108 -14.49 8.18 -12.84
N GLU A 109 -14.94 9.23 -13.54
CA GLU A 109 -15.47 9.10 -14.89
C GLU A 109 -14.31 8.95 -15.87
#